data_AF-A0AAQ3KG78-F1
#
_entry.id   AF-A0AAQ3KG78-F1
#
_cell.length_a   1.000
_cell.length_b   1.000
_cell.length_c   1.000
_cell.angle_alpha   90.00
_cell.angle_beta   90.00
_cell.angle_gamma   90.00
#
_symmetry.space_group_name_H-M   'P 1'
#
loop_
_entity.id
_entity.type
_entity.pdbx_description
1 polymer ?
#
loop_
_entity_poly.entity_id
_entity_poly.type
_entity_poly.pdbx_seq_one_letter_code
_entity_poly.pdbx_strand_id
1 'polypeptide(L)'
;MPKPKRAKRKSNKQTTEIEKPARSKKVPEKCNSSIEKSRKKKFPHATKRKRRQVNKVLVQTPEDELDPRQISIKDLIMLAEAKEGISNKAAAAVGKLFSNQRLTEKGCTAASLLLG
;
A
#
# COMPACT_ATOMS: atom_id res chain seq x y z
N MET A 1 -40.32 9.13 -18.48
CA MET A 1 -39.47 8.52 -19.52
C MET A 1 -38.70 7.34 -18.94
N PRO A 2 -39.02 6.08 -19.29
CA PRO A 2 -38.26 4.93 -18.80
C PRO A 2 -36.88 4.86 -19.49
N LYS A 3 -35.82 4.62 -18.71
CA LYS A 3 -34.45 4.49 -19.24
C LYS A 3 -34.27 3.15 -19.95
N PRO A 4 -33.65 3.09 -21.14
CA PRO A 4 -33.39 1.82 -21.82
C PRO A 4 -32.38 0.98 -21.02
N LYS A 5 -32.72 -0.28 -20.77
CA LYS A 5 -31.83 -1.26 -20.12
C LYS A 5 -30.65 -1.55 -21.04
N ARG A 6 -29.42 -1.42 -20.54
CA ARG A 6 -28.19 -1.75 -21.27
C ARG A 6 -28.18 -3.26 -21.58
N ALA A 7 -28.15 -3.61 -22.86
CA ALA A 7 -27.98 -5.00 -23.29
C ALA A 7 -26.58 -5.51 -22.89
N LYS A 8 -26.52 -6.71 -22.29
CA LYS A 8 -25.25 -7.40 -22.01
C LYS A 8 -24.60 -7.78 -23.34
N ARG A 9 -23.39 -7.28 -23.58
CA ARG A 9 -22.54 -7.74 -24.71
C ARG A 9 -22.17 -9.20 -24.48
N LYS A 10 -22.50 -10.09 -25.42
CA LYS A 10 -22.03 -11.48 -25.40
C LYS A 10 -20.54 -11.46 -25.72
N SER A 11 -19.71 -11.99 -24.82
CA SER A 11 -18.30 -12.24 -25.10
C SER A 11 -18.19 -13.49 -25.97
N ASN A 12 -17.55 -13.40 -27.13
CA ASN A 12 -17.15 -14.58 -27.90
C ASN A 12 -16.05 -15.30 -27.10
N LYS A 13 -16.45 -16.24 -26.24
CA LYS A 13 -15.51 -17.20 -25.65
C LYS A 13 -15.18 -18.19 -26.77
N GLN A 14 -14.00 -18.05 -27.37
CA GLN A 14 -13.42 -19.15 -28.13
C GLN A 14 -13.17 -20.29 -27.13
N THR A 15 -13.97 -21.35 -27.24
CA THR A 15 -13.72 -22.64 -26.62
C THR A 15 -12.56 -23.29 -27.36
N THR A 16 -11.34 -22.87 -27.04
CA THR A 16 -10.19 -23.73 -27.25
C THR A 16 -10.09 -24.59 -26.00
N GLU A 17 -10.41 -25.88 -26.13
CA GLU A 17 -9.95 -26.90 -25.20
C GLU A 17 -8.43 -26.84 -25.17
N ILE A 18 -7.89 -26.02 -24.28
CA ILE A 18 -6.46 -25.98 -23.99
C ILE A 18 -6.34 -26.80 -22.71
N GLU A 19 -5.93 -28.05 -22.88
CA GLU A 19 -5.37 -28.85 -21.80
C GLU A 19 -4.47 -27.97 -20.94
N LYS A 20 -4.68 -28.04 -19.62
CA LYS A 20 -3.90 -27.31 -18.63
C LYS A 20 -2.41 -27.59 -18.91
N PRO A 21 -1.55 -26.58 -19.18
CA PRO A 21 -0.13 -26.87 -19.31
C PRO A 21 0.37 -27.31 -17.94
N ALA A 22 0.80 -28.56 -17.85
CA ALA A 22 1.48 -29.10 -16.70
C ALA A 22 2.64 -28.15 -16.35
N ARG A 23 2.65 -27.68 -15.11
CA ARG A 23 3.57 -26.67 -14.59
C ARG A 23 5.00 -27.21 -14.69
N SER A 24 5.73 -26.87 -15.75
CA SER A 24 7.14 -27.25 -15.87
C SER A 24 7.97 -26.50 -14.83
N LYS A 25 8.63 -27.25 -13.95
CA LYS A 25 9.60 -26.70 -13.00
C LYS A 25 10.81 -26.24 -13.82
N LYS A 26 11.17 -24.96 -13.72
CA LYS A 26 12.37 -24.43 -14.37
C LYS A 26 13.60 -25.04 -13.71
N VAL A 27 14.34 -25.86 -14.46
CA VAL A 27 15.70 -26.26 -14.11
C VAL A 27 16.60 -25.02 -14.31
N PRO A 28 17.50 -24.69 -13.36
CA PRO A 28 18.42 -23.58 -13.54
C PRO A 28 19.54 -24.01 -14.49
N GLU A 29 19.34 -23.82 -15.77
CA GLU A 29 20.41 -23.92 -16.76
C GLU A 29 21.35 -22.72 -16.56
N LYS A 30 22.49 -22.99 -15.91
CA LYS A 30 23.61 -22.06 -15.81
C LYS A 30 24.19 -21.90 -17.21
N CYS A 31 23.71 -20.90 -17.94
CA CYS A 31 24.35 -20.43 -19.16
C CYS A 31 24.85 -19.00 -18.94
N ASN A 32 26.16 -18.90 -18.76
CA ASN A 32 26.93 -17.67 -18.84
C ASN A 32 26.67 -17.03 -20.21
N SER A 33 25.70 -16.12 -20.27
CA SER A 33 25.56 -15.20 -21.38
C SER A 33 25.63 -13.80 -20.81
N SER A 34 26.83 -13.25 -20.97
CA SER A 34 27.11 -11.82 -21.04
C SER A 34 26.23 -11.20 -22.11
N ILE A 35 24.97 -10.97 -21.76
CA ILE A 35 24.13 -9.99 -22.44
C ILE A 35 23.87 -8.99 -21.35
N GLU A 36 24.47 -7.82 -21.50
CA GLU A 36 24.08 -6.60 -20.84
C GLU A 36 22.57 -6.44 -21.09
N LYS A 37 21.75 -7.02 -20.20
CA LYS A 37 20.30 -6.88 -20.26
C LYS A 37 20.05 -5.45 -19.82
N SER A 38 20.18 -4.51 -20.75
CA SER A 38 19.72 -3.13 -20.59
C SER A 38 18.35 -3.24 -19.93
N ARG A 39 18.23 -2.76 -18.68
CA ARG A 39 17.03 -2.99 -17.86
C ARG A 39 15.83 -2.63 -18.72
N LYS A 40 14.99 -3.62 -19.06
CA LYS A 40 13.82 -3.40 -19.94
C LYS A 40 13.09 -2.17 -19.42
N LYS A 41 12.93 -1.16 -20.27
CA LYS A 41 12.29 0.12 -19.92
C LYS A 41 10.88 -0.21 -19.41
N LYS A 42 10.72 -0.25 -18.08
CA LYS A 42 9.41 -0.45 -17.46
C LYS A 42 8.58 0.75 -17.89
N PHE A 43 7.35 0.52 -18.35
CA PHE A 43 6.40 1.61 -18.53
C PHE A 43 6.42 2.48 -17.26
N PRO A 44 6.43 3.82 -17.40
CA PRO A 44 6.48 4.70 -16.26
C PRO A 44 5.35 4.31 -15.31
N HIS A 45 5.72 3.78 -14.15
CA HIS A 45 4.72 3.38 -13.16
C HIS A 45 4.30 4.66 -12.44
N ALA A 46 3.32 5.36 -13.01
CA ALA A 46 2.66 6.46 -12.33
C ALA A 46 1.92 5.87 -11.13
N THR A 47 2.51 5.98 -9.94
CA THR A 47 1.85 5.52 -8.72
C THR A 47 0.66 6.42 -8.45
N LYS A 48 -0.47 5.82 -8.04
CA LYS A 48 -1.68 6.57 -7.65
C LYS A 48 -1.37 7.64 -6.59
N ARG A 49 -0.37 7.39 -5.73
CA ARG A 49 0.12 8.34 -4.71
C ARG A 49 0.59 9.67 -5.29
N LYS A 50 1.30 9.69 -6.43
CA LYS A 50 1.76 10.95 -7.04
C LYS A 50 0.59 11.83 -7.50
N ARG A 51 -0.56 11.24 -7.82
CA ARG A 51 -1.79 11.96 -8.21
C ARG A 51 -2.58 12.50 -7.02
N ARG A 52 -2.29 12.04 -5.81
CA ARG A 52 -2.97 12.41 -4.56
C ARG A 52 -2.07 13.31 -3.70
N GLN A 53 -1.52 14.37 -4.30
CA GLN A 53 -0.75 15.37 -3.57
C GLN A 53 -1.69 16.45 -3.02
N VAL A 54 -1.81 16.52 -1.70
CA VAL A 54 -2.60 17.57 -1.01
C VAL A 54 -1.88 18.91 -1.13
N ASN A 55 -2.65 19.99 -1.31
CA ASN A 55 -2.14 21.35 -1.25
C ASN A 55 -1.49 21.62 0.11
N LYS A 56 -0.21 22.01 0.11
CA LYS A 56 0.58 22.18 1.34
C LYS A 56 -0.03 23.20 2.30
N VAL A 57 -0.65 24.26 1.76
CA VAL A 57 -1.34 25.29 2.54
C VAL A 57 -2.43 24.66 3.41
N LEU A 58 -3.29 23.82 2.83
CA LEU A 58 -4.39 23.17 3.54
C LEU A 58 -3.96 22.18 4.63
N VAL A 59 -2.70 21.70 4.60
CA VAL A 59 -2.16 20.81 5.64
C VAL A 59 -1.56 21.60 6.80
N GLN A 60 -1.04 22.80 6.53
CA GLN A 60 -0.41 23.66 7.54
C GLN A 60 -1.43 24.50 8.28
N THR A 61 -2.50 24.91 7.59
CA THR A 61 -3.61 25.65 8.19
C THR A 61 -4.29 24.77 9.26
N PRO A 62 -4.52 25.30 10.48
CA PRO A 62 -5.26 24.59 11.51
C PRO A 62 -6.70 24.32 11.07
N GLU A 63 -7.31 23.29 11.64
CA GLU A 63 -8.65 22.84 11.22
C GLU A 63 -9.74 23.89 11.46
N ASP A 64 -9.58 24.71 12.50
CA ASP A 64 -10.56 25.73 12.92
C ASP A 64 -10.68 26.91 11.93
N GLU A 65 -9.65 27.12 11.11
CA GLU A 65 -9.61 28.20 10.10
C GLU A 65 -10.13 27.73 8.73
N LEU A 66 -10.32 26.43 8.53
CA LEU A 66 -10.69 25.86 7.23
C LEU A 66 -12.21 25.78 7.10
N ASP A 67 -12.81 26.68 6.31
CA ASP A 67 -14.23 26.60 5.95
C ASP A 67 -14.47 25.48 4.91
N PRO A 68 -15.17 24.39 5.26
CA PRO A 68 -15.43 23.27 4.35
C PRO A 68 -16.25 23.67 3.13
N ARG A 69 -17.02 24.77 3.19
CA ARG A 69 -17.83 25.26 2.07
C ARG A 69 -16.97 25.96 1.00
N GLN A 70 -15.81 26.49 1.39
CA GLN A 70 -14.89 27.18 0.49
C GLN A 70 -13.92 26.21 -0.21
N ILE A 71 -13.63 25.08 0.44
CA ILE A 71 -12.69 24.09 -0.07
C ILE A 71 -13.39 23.19 -1.09
N SER A 72 -12.68 22.85 -2.17
CA SER A 72 -13.22 21.91 -3.16
C SER A 72 -13.44 20.52 -2.53
N ILE A 73 -14.52 19.82 -2.93
CA ILE A 73 -14.81 18.44 -2.46
C ILE A 73 -13.59 17.52 -2.64
N LYS A 74 -12.85 17.70 -3.74
CA LYS A 74 -11.66 16.93 -4.04
C LYS A 74 -10.58 17.14 -2.97
N ASP A 75 -10.33 18.38 -2.59
CA ASP A 75 -9.31 18.70 -1.59
C ASP A 75 -9.73 18.21 -0.20
N LEU A 76 -11.02 18.29 0.15
CA LEU A 76 -11.55 17.71 1.39
C LEU A 76 -11.27 16.21 1.48
N ILE A 77 -11.53 15.45 0.40
CA ILE A 77 -11.24 14.01 0.34
C ILE A 77 -9.74 13.76 0.51
N MET A 78 -8.91 14.52 -0.22
CA MET A 78 -7.46 14.33 -0.17
C MET A 78 -6.86 14.68 1.19
N LEU A 79 -7.37 15.71 1.86
CA LEU A 79 -6.99 16.09 3.22
C LEU A 79 -7.31 14.97 4.21
N ALA A 80 -8.53 14.41 4.15
CA ALA A 80 -8.92 13.31 5.00
C ALA A 80 -8.02 12.08 4.81
N GLU A 81 -7.74 11.69 3.55
CA GLU A 81 -6.82 10.59 3.25
C GLU A 81 -5.40 10.84 3.79
N ALA A 82 -4.92 12.08 3.72
CA ALA A 82 -3.60 12.43 4.25
C ALA A 82 -3.55 12.31 5.78
N LYS A 83 -4.59 12.80 6.48
CA LYS A 83 -4.72 12.67 7.94
C LYS A 83 -4.77 11.22 8.38
N GLU A 84 -5.59 10.40 7.70
CA GLU A 84 -5.65 8.95 7.93
C GLU A 84 -4.29 8.27 7.71
N GLY A 85 -3.57 8.68 6.65
CA GLY A 85 -2.23 8.18 6.38
C GLY A 85 -1.21 8.52 7.47
N ILE A 86 -1.33 9.69 8.10
CA ILE A 86 -0.46 10.12 9.21
C ILE A 86 -0.82 9.35 10.48
N SER A 87 -2.10 9.25 10.83
CA SER A 87 -2.55 8.53 12.02
C SER A 87 -2.20 7.05 11.96
N ASN A 88 -2.38 6.40 10.81
CA ASN A 88 -2.00 5.00 10.60
C ASN A 88 -0.49 4.77 10.77
N LYS A 89 0.33 5.70 10.26
CA LYS A 89 1.79 5.63 10.44
C LYS A 89 2.19 5.84 11.89
N ALA A 90 1.56 6.80 12.59
CA ALA A 90 1.80 7.05 14.00
C ALA A 90 1.42 5.82 14.84
N ALA A 91 0.23 5.26 14.64
CA ALA A 91 -0.22 4.04 15.31
C ALA A 91 0.71 2.85 15.01
N ALA A 92 1.15 2.69 13.77
CA ALA A 92 2.11 1.65 13.41
C ALA A 92 3.48 1.86 14.05
N ALA A 93 3.94 3.11 14.22
CA ALA A 93 5.19 3.42 14.91
C ALA A 93 5.07 3.07 16.40
N VAL A 94 3.97 3.44 17.03
CA VAL A 94 3.66 3.10 18.42
C VAL A 94 3.60 1.58 18.63
N GLY A 95 2.90 0.85 17.74
CA GLY A 95 2.86 -0.61 17.77
C GLY A 95 4.23 -1.27 17.64
N LYS A 96 5.14 -0.70 16.84
CA LYS A 96 6.53 -1.17 16.71
C LYS A 96 7.37 -0.91 17.97
N LEU A 97 7.15 0.20 18.66
CA LEU A 97 7.83 0.50 19.92
C LEU A 97 7.43 -0.49 21.01
N PHE A 98 6.14 -0.84 21.07
CA PHE A 98 5.63 -1.80 22.06
C PHE A 98 5.89 -3.27 21.67
N SER A 99 6.03 -3.62 20.39
CA SER A 99 6.39 -4.99 19.99
C SER A 99 7.79 -5.41 20.44
N ASN A 100 8.69 -4.45 20.63
CA ASN A 100 10.03 -4.70 21.14
C ASN A 100 10.09 -4.87 22.67
N GLN A 101 9.01 -4.54 23.40
CA GLN A 101 8.95 -4.70 24.86
C GLN A 101 8.43 -6.10 25.28
N ARG A 102 7.98 -6.93 24.34
CA ARG A 102 7.44 -8.27 24.64
C ARG A 102 8.49 -9.36 24.89
N LEU A 103 9.78 -8.98 24.98
CA LEU A 103 10.90 -9.90 25.24
C LEU A 103 11.65 -9.62 26.55
N THR A 104 11.02 -8.97 27.54
CA THR A 104 11.62 -8.83 28.89
C THR A 104 10.75 -9.37 30.02
N GLU A 105 9.65 -10.06 29.71
CA GLU A 105 8.79 -10.69 30.72
C GLU A 105 8.78 -12.21 30.59
N LYS A 106 9.95 -12.83 30.42
CA LYS A 106 10.13 -14.24 30.78
C LYS A 106 11.47 -14.43 31.47
N GLY A 107 11.39 -14.39 32.80
CA GLY A 107 12.27 -15.12 33.71
C GLY A 107 13.68 -14.58 33.85
N CYS A 108 13.90 -13.79 34.89
CA CYS A 108 15.10 -13.88 35.74
C CYS A 108 14.83 -13.13 37.05
N THR A 109 13.96 -13.67 37.90
CA THR A 109 14.10 -13.45 39.34
C THR A 109 15.27 -14.30 39.80
N ALA A 110 16.46 -13.74 39.79
CA ALA A 110 17.60 -14.29 40.51
C ALA A 110 18.46 -13.15 41.04
N ALA A 111 18.78 -13.25 42.33
CA ALA A 111 19.68 -12.42 43.11
C ALA A 111 19.12 -11.08 43.65
N SER A 112 18.27 -11.20 44.68
CA SER A 112 18.33 -10.30 45.83
C SER A 112 18.65 -11.11 47.09
N LEU A 113 19.91 -11.52 47.21
CA LEU A 113 20.55 -11.90 48.47
C LEU A 113 22.01 -11.45 48.38
N LEU A 114 22.39 -10.43 49.16
CA LEU A 114 23.56 -10.45 50.05
C LEU A 114 23.64 -9.14 50.85
N LEU A 115 23.82 -9.33 52.16
CA LEU A 115 24.11 -8.35 53.20
C LEU A 115 25.19 -7.33 52.82
N GLY A 116 25.04 -6.12 53.35
CA GLY A 116 26.02 -5.04 53.39
C GLY A 116 25.40 -3.80 54.00
#